data_AF-A0A0B1STV0-F1
#
_entry.id   AF-A0A0B1STV0-F1
#
_cell.length_a   1.000
_cell.length_b   1.000
_cell.length_c   1.000
_cell.angle_alpha   90.00
_cell.angle_beta   90.00
_cell.angle_gamma   90.00
#
_symmetry.space_group_name_H-M   'P 1'
#
loop_
_entity.id
_entity.type
_entity.pdbx_description
1 polymer ?
#
loop_
_entity_poly.entity_id
_entity_poly.type
_entity_poly.pdbx_seq_one_letter_code
_entity_poly.pdbx_strand_id
1 'polypeptide(L)'
;MQSLGMEDEGIKKFASTDHWLEQFPPHYTSDLKRIGLKVDWRGSFITTDANHYYDLFVQWQFGKLYAAKKIDFGEKDGQSCMEHHRSTGESVGLQEYTLNHLQKHLFCLVYICDVCMH
;
A
#
# COMPACT_ATOMS: atom_id res chain seq x y z
N MET A 1 16.70 -4.39 7.31
CA MET A 1 17.13 -3.05 7.77
C MET A 1 18.62 -2.95 8.12
N GLN A 2 19.35 -4.07 8.27
CA GLN A 2 20.81 -4.02 8.46
C GLN A 2 21.56 -3.30 7.32
N SER A 3 21.04 -3.38 6.08
CA SER A 3 21.56 -2.62 4.92
C SER A 3 21.47 -1.09 5.09
N LEU A 4 20.60 -0.60 5.98
CA LEU A 4 20.51 0.82 6.35
C LEU A 4 21.44 1.17 7.52
N GLY A 5 22.29 0.24 7.97
CA GLY A 5 23.24 0.43 9.07
C GLY A 5 22.63 0.36 10.48
N MET A 6 21.44 -0.24 10.63
CA MET A 6 20.74 -0.33 11.91
C MET A 6 21.15 -1.58 12.70
N GLU A 7 21.27 -1.44 14.03
CA GLU A 7 21.50 -2.56 14.96
C GLU A 7 20.24 -3.41 15.15
N ASP A 8 20.41 -4.72 15.39
CA ASP A 8 19.31 -5.69 15.47
C ASP A 8 18.25 -5.34 16.52
N GLU A 9 18.63 -4.78 17.67
CA GLU A 9 17.69 -4.34 18.70
C GLU A 9 16.84 -3.14 18.25
N GLY A 10 17.38 -2.28 17.39
CA GLY A 10 16.64 -1.21 16.74
C GLY A 10 15.66 -1.74 15.70
N ILE A 11 16.07 -2.76 14.93
CA ILE A 11 15.24 -3.39 13.89
C ILE A 11 13.97 -4.01 14.48
N LYS A 12 14.04 -4.61 15.68
CA LYS A 12 12.87 -5.21 16.34
C LYS A 12 11.73 -4.21 16.57
N LYS A 13 12.05 -2.92 16.78
CA LYS A 13 11.03 -1.88 17.02
C LYS A 13 10.17 -1.61 15.79
N PHE A 14 10.67 -1.92 14.60
CA PHE A 14 9.92 -1.81 13.33
C PHE A 14 8.89 -2.93 13.13
N ALA A 15 8.74 -3.86 14.08
CA ALA A 15 7.57 -4.73 14.12
C ALA A 15 6.27 -3.93 14.37
N SER A 16 6.36 -2.77 15.06
CA SER A 16 5.25 -1.83 15.20
C SER A 16 5.19 -0.89 14.00
N THR A 17 4.00 -0.72 13.42
CA THR A 17 3.74 0.24 12.33
C THR A 17 4.04 1.68 12.73
N ASP A 18 3.73 2.05 13.99
CA ASP A 18 3.89 3.42 14.48
C ASP A 18 5.37 3.84 14.51
N HIS A 19 6.27 2.89 14.77
CA HIS A 19 7.69 3.19 14.80
C HIS A 19 8.22 3.62 13.42
N TRP A 20 7.62 3.14 12.33
CA TRP A 20 7.96 3.61 10.98
C TRP A 20 7.60 5.08 10.78
N LEU A 21 6.44 5.50 11.31
CA LEU A 21 5.93 6.88 11.20
C LEU A 21 6.76 7.86 12.02
N GLU A 22 7.38 7.42 13.10
CA GLU A 22 8.25 8.24 13.93
C GLU A 22 9.66 8.38 13.35
N GLN A 23 10.21 7.30 12.79
CA GLN A 23 11.62 7.26 12.38
C GLN A 23 11.85 7.85 10.98
N PHE A 24 11.09 7.42 9.99
CA PHE A 24 11.42 7.72 8.59
C PHE A 24 11.10 9.16 8.13
N PRO A 25 9.95 9.77 8.47
CA PRO A 25 9.63 11.12 7.99
C PRO A 25 10.67 12.20 8.37
N PRO A 26 11.23 12.22 9.60
CA PRO A 26 12.34 13.13 9.94
C PRO A 26 13.61 12.87 9.10
N HIS A 27 13.96 11.60 8.86
CA HIS A 27 15.12 11.24 8.04
C HIS A 27 14.98 11.73 6.60
N TYR A 28 13.83 11.49 5.97
CA TYR A 28 13.58 11.97 4.60
C TYR A 28 13.62 13.50 4.52
N THR A 29 13.06 14.19 5.50
CA THR A 29 13.13 15.66 5.56
C THR A 29 14.57 16.16 5.64
N SER A 30 15.40 15.51 6.47
CA SER A 30 16.83 15.82 6.58
C SER A 30 17.57 15.60 5.25
N ASP A 31 17.31 14.48 4.58
CA ASP A 31 17.95 14.14 3.31
C ASP A 31 17.57 15.11 2.19
N LEU A 32 16.30 15.46 2.06
CA LEU A 32 15.82 16.42 1.07
C LEU A 32 16.37 17.84 1.34
N LYS A 33 16.52 18.23 2.61
CA LYS A 33 17.21 19.49 2.97
C LYS A 33 18.69 19.46 2.59
N ARG A 34 19.38 18.34 2.80
CA ARG A 34 20.79 18.16 2.43
C ARG A 34 21.02 18.21 0.92
N ILE A 35 20.08 17.71 0.14
CA ILE A 35 20.10 17.82 -1.33
C ILE A 35 19.83 19.27 -1.79
N GLY A 36 19.27 20.12 -0.93
CA GLY A 36 19.02 21.54 -1.23
C GLY A 36 17.69 21.80 -1.95
N LEU A 37 16.69 20.92 -1.78
CA LEU A 37 15.37 21.17 -2.35
C LEU A 37 14.71 22.40 -1.73
N LYS A 38 14.13 23.24 -2.59
CA LYS A 38 13.37 24.44 -2.20
C LYS A 38 11.91 24.09 -1.89
N VAL A 39 11.70 23.35 -0.80
CA VAL A 39 10.38 22.91 -0.32
C VAL A 39 9.94 23.75 0.88
N ASP A 40 8.66 24.11 0.93
CA ASP A 40 8.04 24.67 2.15
C ASP A 40 7.61 23.54 3.09
N TRP A 41 8.44 23.30 4.11
CA TRP A 41 8.24 22.22 5.09
C TRP A 41 6.99 22.41 5.97
N ARG A 42 6.38 23.60 5.98
CA ARG A 42 5.13 23.84 6.73
C ARG A 42 3.95 23.07 6.12
N GLY A 43 4.05 22.67 4.86
CA GLY A 43 3.07 21.84 4.18
C GLY A 43 3.31 20.33 4.29
N SER A 44 4.27 19.88 5.11
CA SER A 44 4.57 18.45 5.29
C SER A 44 3.56 17.80 6.26
N PHE A 45 3.07 16.60 5.90
CA PHE A 45 2.09 15.86 6.71
C PHE A 45 2.21 14.33 6.51
N ILE A 46 1.59 13.56 7.40
CA ILE A 46 1.50 12.08 7.33
C ILE A 46 0.12 11.69 6.76
N THR A 47 0.06 10.60 5.99
CA THR A 47 -1.12 10.17 5.23
C THR A 47 -1.98 9.11 5.92
N THR A 48 -1.58 8.64 7.09
CA THR A 48 -2.35 7.68 7.90
C THR A 48 -3.32 8.41 8.84
N ASP A 49 -4.15 7.63 9.52
CA ASP A 49 -5.07 8.07 10.57
C ASP A 49 -4.37 8.75 11.77
N ALA A 50 -3.07 8.53 11.94
CA ALA A 50 -2.22 9.27 12.88
C ALA A 50 -2.29 10.79 12.69
N ASN A 51 -2.63 11.26 11.48
CA ASN A 51 -2.90 12.67 11.20
C ASN A 51 -4.40 12.91 11.03
N HIS A 52 -5.05 13.37 12.11
CA HIS A 52 -6.49 13.63 12.13
C HIS A 52 -6.96 14.60 11.03
N TYR A 53 -6.18 15.61 10.67
CA TYR A 53 -6.58 16.57 9.63
C TYR A 53 -6.65 15.93 8.24
N TYR A 54 -5.65 15.09 7.93
CA TYR A 54 -5.61 14.38 6.65
C TYR A 54 -6.67 13.28 6.60
N ASP A 55 -6.88 12.57 7.71
CA ASP A 55 -7.94 11.57 7.82
C ASP A 55 -9.33 12.18 7.56
N LEU A 56 -9.66 13.31 8.19
CA LEU A 56 -10.91 14.03 7.93
C LEU A 56 -11.04 14.49 6.48
N PHE A 57 -9.94 14.92 5.85
CA PHE A 57 -9.94 15.27 4.43
C PHE A 57 -10.26 14.06 3.54
N VAL A 58 -9.68 12.90 3.82
CA VAL A 58 -9.96 11.66 3.09
C VAL A 58 -11.41 11.22 3.31
N GLN A 59 -11.92 11.27 4.54
CA GLN A 59 -13.33 10.98 4.83
C GLN A 59 -14.27 11.88 4.02
N TRP A 60 -13.98 13.19 3.96
CA TRP A 60 -14.73 14.12 3.13
C TRP A 60 -14.67 13.75 1.64
N GLN A 61 -13.48 13.42 1.13
CA GLN A 61 -13.28 13.02 -0.27
C GLN A 61 -14.10 11.77 -0.62
N PHE A 62 -14.05 10.73 0.20
CA PHE A 62 -14.82 9.50 0.01
C PHE A 62 -16.33 9.76 0.13
N GLY A 63 -16.75 10.64 1.04
CA GLY A 63 -18.14 11.10 1.12
C GLY A 63 -18.64 11.75 -0.18
N LYS A 64 -17.80 12.57 -0.83
CA LYS A 64 -18.11 13.16 -2.14
C LYS A 64 -18.19 12.12 -3.26
N LEU A 65 -17.26 11.18 -3.29
CA LEU A 65 -17.24 10.10 -4.29
C LEU A 65 -18.45 9.19 -4.16
N TYR A 66 -18.85 8.88 -2.92
CA TYR A 66 -20.05 8.10 -2.65
C TYR A 66 -21.31 8.84 -3.12
N ALA A 67 -21.46 10.13 -2.79
CA ALA A 67 -22.59 10.95 -3.25
C ALA A 67 -22.65 11.07 -4.78
N ALA A 68 -21.50 11.05 -5.46
CA ALA A 68 -21.39 11.08 -6.92
C ALA A 68 -21.57 9.69 -7.58
N LYS A 69 -21.90 8.64 -6.81
CA LYS A 69 -22.03 7.25 -7.28
C LYS A 69 -20.78 6.74 -8.01
N LYS A 70 -19.59 7.09 -7.50
CA LYS A 70 -18.28 6.64 -8.00
C LYS A 70 -17.68 5.49 -7.19
N ILE A 71 -18.36 5.08 -6.12
CA ILE A 71 -17.98 3.95 -5.26
C ILE A 71 -19.14 2.96 -5.30
N ASP A 72 -18.82 1.69 -5.52
CA ASP A 72 -19.77 0.59 -5.51
C ASP A 72 -19.25 -0.53 -4.60
N PHE A 73 -20.15 -1.41 -4.14
CA PHE A 73 -19.84 -2.50 -3.22
C PHE A 73 -20.05 -3.85 -3.91
N GLY A 74 -18.97 -4.61 -4.05
CA GLY A 74 -18.99 -6.00 -4.55
C GLY A 74 -18.81 -7.03 -3.43
N GLU A 75 -18.98 -8.30 -3.78
CA GLU A 75 -18.73 -9.44 -2.90
C GLU A 75 -17.23 -9.51 -2.54
N LYS A 76 -16.92 -9.68 -1.25
CA LYS A 76 -15.56 -9.58 -0.70
C LYS A 76 -15.13 -10.90 -0.07
N ASP A 77 -14.12 -11.52 -0.65
CA ASP A 77 -13.27 -12.50 0.03
C ASP A 77 -11.89 -11.87 0.30
N GLY A 78 -11.58 -11.59 1.56
CA GLY A 78 -10.28 -11.04 1.98
C GLY A 78 -9.95 -9.61 1.50
N GLN A 79 -8.67 -9.25 1.51
CA GLN A 79 -8.16 -7.98 1.00
C GLN A 79 -7.73 -8.13 -0.47
N SER A 80 -8.21 -7.25 -1.34
CA SER A 80 -7.80 -7.22 -2.75
C SER A 80 -6.33 -6.84 -2.87
N CYS A 81 -5.54 -7.62 -3.61
CA CYS A 81 -4.14 -7.31 -3.90
C CYS A 81 -4.04 -6.33 -5.08
N MET A 82 -4.04 -5.04 -4.74
CA MET A 82 -3.84 -3.95 -5.70
C MET A 82 -2.37 -3.83 -6.10
N GLU A 83 -2.08 -3.08 -7.16
CA GLU A 83 -0.75 -2.98 -7.80
C GLU A 83 0.39 -2.74 -6.79
N HIS A 84 0.28 -1.73 -5.93
CA HIS A 84 1.31 -1.39 -4.94
C HIS A 84 1.43 -2.38 -3.76
N HIS A 85 0.62 -3.45 -3.73
CA HIS A 85 0.76 -4.56 -2.76
C HIS A 85 1.46 -5.79 -3.35
N ARG A 86 1.84 -5.75 -4.63
CA ARG A 86 2.45 -6.90 -5.32
C ARG A 86 3.97 -6.89 -5.17
N SER A 87 4.56 -8.05 -4.91
CA SER A 87 6.02 -8.22 -4.93
C SER A 87 6.57 -8.37 -6.36
N THR A 88 5.72 -8.79 -7.30
CA THR A 88 6.02 -8.96 -8.73
C THR A 88 4.82 -8.56 -9.59
N GLY A 89 5.05 -8.09 -10.82
CA GLY A 89 3.95 -7.85 -11.78
C GLY A 89 2.98 -6.72 -11.41
N GLU A 90 3.50 -5.58 -10.93
CA GLU A 90 2.71 -4.38 -10.55
C GLU A 90 1.72 -3.96 -11.65
N SER A 91 2.14 -4.00 -12.92
CA SER A 91 1.30 -3.60 -14.07
C SER A 91 0.53 -4.74 -14.74
N VAL A 92 0.44 -5.92 -14.14
CA VAL A 92 -0.23 -7.08 -14.76
C VAL A 92 -1.74 -7.01 -14.51
N GLY A 93 -2.52 -6.93 -15.59
CA GLY A 93 -3.99 -6.98 -15.53
C GLY A 93 -4.52 -8.42 -15.41
N LEU A 94 -5.82 -8.54 -15.12
CA LEU A 94 -6.54 -9.80 -15.28
C LEU A 94 -6.52 -10.22 -16.75
N GLN A 95 -6.16 -11.47 -17.00
CA GLN A 95 -6.22 -12.09 -18.32
C GLN A 95 -7.44 -13.00 -18.40
N GLU A 96 -8.38 -12.68 -19.29
CA GLU A 96 -9.54 -13.52 -19.54
C GLU A 96 -9.15 -14.73 -20.41
N TYR A 97 -9.63 -15.92 -20.03
CA TYR A 97 -9.47 -17.16 -20.78
C TYR A 97 -10.81 -17.87 -20.91
N THR A 98 -11.15 -18.33 -22.11
CA THR A 98 -12.31 -19.19 -22.35
C THR A 98 -11.90 -20.65 -22.19
N LEU A 99 -12.40 -21.30 -21.13
CA LEU A 99 -12.18 -22.73 -20.89
C LEU A 99 -13.31 -23.55 -21.54
N ASN A 100 -12.99 -24.24 -22.63
CA ASN A 100 -13.90 -25.24 -23.21
C ASN A 100 -13.75 -26.55 -22.44
N HIS A 101 -14.79 -26.95 -21.71
CA HIS A 101 -14.77 -28.11 -20.83
C HIS A 101 -14.76 -29.43 -21.64
N LEU A 102 -13.59 -30.01 -21.87
CA LEU A 102 -13.46 -31.42 -22.25
C LEU A 102 -13.40 -32.27 -20.98
N GLN A 103 -14.38 -33.17 -20.82
CA GLN A 103 -14.56 -33.99 -19.64
C GLN A 103 -13.34 -34.89 -19.38
N LYS A 104 -12.43 -34.47 -18.49
CA LYS A 104 -11.67 -35.29 -17.51
C LYS A 104 -10.73 -34.43 -16.65
N HIS A 105 -10.91 -34.56 -15.34
CA HIS A 105 -10.04 -34.12 -14.24
C HIS A 105 -9.58 -32.65 -14.24
N LEU A 106 -10.39 -31.81 -13.60
CA LEU A 106 -10.11 -30.42 -13.30
C LEU A 106 -9.07 -30.31 -12.16
N PHE A 107 -7.84 -29.94 -12.50
CA PHE A 107 -6.91 -29.25 -11.60
C PHE A 107 -6.56 -27.93 -12.28
N CYS A 108 -7.20 -26.84 -11.88
CA CYS A 108 -6.73 -25.50 -12.20
C CYS A 108 -7.35 -24.47 -11.25
N LEU A 109 -6.64 -23.35 -11.08
CA LEU A 109 -6.68 -22.38 -9.98
C LEU A 109 -5.79 -22.90 -8.83
N VAL A 110 -4.58 -22.38 -8.64
CA VAL A 110 -4.34 -21.01 -8.16
C VAL A 110 -3.03 -20.46 -8.74
N TYR A 111 -3.06 -19.27 -9.35
CA TYR A 111 -1.84 -18.48 -9.64
C TYR A 111 -1.91 -17.05 -9.09
N ILE A 112 -2.96 -16.72 -8.31
CA ILE A 112 -3.13 -15.37 -7.74
C ILE A 112 -2.51 -15.26 -6.34
N CYS A 113 -2.42 -16.35 -5.56
CA CYS A 113 -1.83 -16.29 -4.21
C CYS A 113 -0.31 -16.02 -4.21
N ASP A 114 0.43 -16.49 -5.22
CA ASP A 114 1.90 -16.41 -5.19
C ASP A 114 2.46 -15.00 -5.43
N VAL A 115 1.65 -14.07 -5.93
CA VAL A 115 2.10 -12.71 -6.28
C VAL A 115 2.16 -11.76 -5.08
N CYS A 116 1.43 -12.08 -4.00
CA CYS A 116 1.29 -11.21 -2.82
C CYS A 116 1.92 -11.81 -1.55
N MET A 117 2.38 -13.07 -1.57
CA MET A 117 3.19 -13.66 -0.51
C MET A 117 4.65 -13.67 -0.96
N HIS A 118 5.46 -12.71 -0.50
CA HIS A 118 6.87 -12.83 -0.11
C HIS A 118 7.23 -11.60 0.73
#